data_AF-A0A7S2UL86-F1
#
_entry.id   AF-A0A7S2UL86-F1
#
_cell.length_a   1.000
_cell.length_b   1.000
_cell.length_c   1.000
_cell.angle_alpha   90.00
_cell.angle_beta   90.00
_cell.angle_gamma   90.00
#
_symmetry.space_group_name_H-M   'P 1'
#
loop_
_entity.id
_entity.type
_entity.pdbx_description
1 polymer ?
#
loop_
_entity_poly.entity_id
_entity_poly.type
_entity_poly.pdbx_seq_one_letter_code
_entity_poly.pdbx_strand_id
1 'polypeptide(L)'
;MGGFEGDVEVVFNAPDGSKHIDSKQEFGSWEDEERPGIRASSRDLDPIDLDDILSFSSDDETERPLTSASGHLLKKDVHNIPGSPWSKPTARHSRRPTEPLAIASYASQLGLFLAVGWAVYLFMVAVWEYSSLGRIILEFFLAVITMFGLFWNTYFTMSSIFKCFIPAKAFKTNTKFFSIIPETKHPNDEWMDVTIQIPVYKESLEDVLGPTLISCIDARNHYENNTRASCNIVVCDDGMMNMLRDNFSAAEMLWENVVETQGSLDIKSLLQRVPRAARRHLLGLRSKNIIEVYNRMVFYYQNKIGFVSRSTLDRRGKFKKASNINTHLRLVFGAQNITESIGKNFEDALLEVAHNEDGSRDIMFGNNVVIGDLIVINDADARMSPSVIMTTVPEFLNNSKLGFTQHTTKTMDDQRGESCYLRLIEAYTDALYQGHFLLSSIIGCHPPLVGHSIFLRTDAVRQCGRLRMLKNA
;
A
#
# COMPACT_ATOMS: atom_id res chain seq x y z
N MET A 1 52.33 4.48 12.62
CA MET A 1 53.06 3.92 13.77
C MET A 1 52.06 3.17 14.63
N GLY A 2 52.32 1.88 14.88
CA GLY A 2 51.76 1.10 16.00
C GLY A 2 50.32 0.64 15.86
N GLY A 3 50.12 -0.62 15.44
CA GLY A 3 48.86 -1.34 15.60
C GLY A 3 48.71 -1.92 17.01
N PHE A 4 47.50 -2.37 17.32
CA PHE A 4 47.23 -3.42 18.30
C PHE A 4 45.99 -4.19 17.82
N GLU A 5 46.24 -5.44 17.43
CA GLU A 5 45.28 -6.53 17.35
C GLU A 5 44.83 -6.93 18.76
N GLY A 6 43.59 -7.39 18.88
CA GLY A 6 43.03 -7.94 20.11
C GLY A 6 41.78 -8.73 19.77
N ASP A 7 41.96 -9.99 19.40
CA ASP A 7 40.91 -10.99 19.32
C ASP A 7 40.32 -11.25 20.71
N VAL A 8 38.98 -11.22 20.82
CA VAL A 8 38.27 -11.75 21.98
C VAL A 8 37.15 -12.65 21.47
N GLU A 9 37.38 -13.96 21.56
CA GLU A 9 36.34 -14.99 21.53
C GLU A 9 35.36 -14.78 22.69
N VAL A 10 34.06 -14.74 22.38
CA VAL A 10 33.01 -14.86 23.39
C VAL A 10 32.20 -16.11 23.09
N VAL A 11 32.33 -17.08 24.00
CA VAL A 11 31.64 -18.37 24.03
C VAL A 11 30.17 -18.17 24.43
N PHE A 12 29.24 -18.71 23.64
CA PHE A 12 27.81 -18.74 23.97
C PHE A 12 27.50 -19.94 24.88
N ASN A 13 27.08 -19.65 26.11
CA ASN A 13 26.41 -20.64 26.98
C ASN A 13 24.90 -20.48 26.83
N ALA A 14 24.23 -21.53 26.36
CA ALA A 14 22.77 -21.67 26.38
C ALA A 14 22.30 -22.05 27.80
N PRO A 15 21.22 -21.44 28.33
CA PRO A 15 20.49 -22.01 29.45
C PRO A 15 19.35 -22.89 28.94
N ASP A 16 19.52 -24.18 29.20
CA ASP A 16 18.46 -25.18 29.27
C ASP A 16 17.57 -24.89 30.50
N GLY A 17 16.25 -25.02 30.38
CA GLY A 17 15.34 -24.51 31.42
C GLY A 17 13.87 -24.80 31.19
N SER A 18 13.52 -26.08 31.19
CA SER A 18 12.15 -26.58 31.36
C SER A 18 11.54 -26.10 32.68
N LYS A 19 10.36 -25.47 32.62
CA LYS A 19 9.44 -25.35 33.76
C LYS A 19 8.00 -25.52 33.32
N HIS A 20 7.45 -26.68 33.68
CA HIS A 20 6.03 -26.91 33.90
C HIS A 20 5.47 -25.88 34.88
N ILE A 21 4.34 -25.26 34.53
CA ILE A 21 3.41 -24.69 35.50
C ILE A 21 2.01 -25.18 35.09
N ASP A 22 1.45 -25.98 35.99
CA ASP A 22 0.09 -26.49 35.97
C ASP A 22 -0.64 -25.82 37.14
N SER A 23 -1.78 -25.18 36.89
CA SER A 23 -2.95 -25.14 37.79
C SER A 23 -3.97 -24.04 37.41
N LYS A 24 -5.12 -24.52 36.92
CA LYS A 24 -6.47 -24.30 37.45
C LYS A 24 -6.82 -22.91 38.03
N GLN A 25 -7.73 -22.21 37.35
CA GLN A 25 -8.83 -21.43 37.96
C GLN A 25 -9.98 -21.31 36.93
N GLU A 26 -11.02 -22.11 37.13
CA GLU A 26 -12.39 -21.68 37.48
C GLU A 26 -13.28 -21.35 36.26
N PHE A 27 -13.91 -22.40 35.73
CA PHE A 27 -15.07 -22.33 34.85
C PHE A 27 -16.32 -22.08 35.68
N GLY A 28 -16.92 -20.89 35.54
CA GLY A 28 -18.24 -20.59 36.06
C GLY A 28 -19.33 -21.11 35.12
N SER A 29 -20.16 -21.99 35.67
CA SER A 29 -21.43 -22.49 35.12
C SER A 29 -22.43 -21.36 34.88
N TRP A 30 -23.05 -21.34 33.71
CA TRP A 30 -24.31 -20.64 33.49
C TRP A 30 -25.38 -21.67 33.18
N GLU A 31 -26.30 -21.79 34.13
CA GLU A 31 -27.52 -22.59 34.07
C GLU A 31 -28.53 -22.02 33.08
N ASP A 32 -29.45 -22.90 32.71
CA ASP A 32 -30.54 -22.77 31.76
C ASP A 32 -31.51 -21.60 32.06
N GLU A 33 -31.75 -20.74 31.06
CA GLU A 33 -32.96 -19.92 30.99
C GLU A 33 -33.63 -20.06 29.61
N GLU A 34 -34.73 -20.84 29.64
CA GLU A 34 -36.00 -20.70 28.93
C GLU A 34 -36.04 -20.04 27.53
N ARG A 35 -36.29 -20.87 26.51
CA ARG A 35 -36.78 -20.43 25.19
C ARG A 35 -38.31 -20.32 25.19
N PRO A 36 -38.90 -19.17 24.81
CA PRO A 36 -40.33 -19.13 24.50
C PRO A 36 -40.58 -19.66 23.09
N GLY A 37 -41.43 -20.70 23.00
CA GLY A 37 -41.84 -21.33 21.76
C GLY A 37 -42.72 -20.42 20.89
N ILE A 38 -42.35 -20.28 19.62
CA ILE A 38 -43.18 -19.64 18.60
C ILE A 38 -43.86 -20.75 17.78
N ARG A 39 -45.19 -20.82 17.93
CA ARG A 39 -46.11 -21.63 17.12
C ARG A 39 -45.98 -21.25 15.64
N ALA A 40 -45.72 -22.23 14.79
CA ALA A 40 -45.90 -22.11 13.35
C ALA A 40 -47.40 -22.03 13.02
N SER A 41 -47.84 -20.95 12.36
CA SER A 41 -49.12 -20.93 11.64
C SER A 41 -48.85 -21.22 10.17
N SER A 42 -49.37 -22.34 9.69
CA SER A 42 -49.44 -22.67 8.26
C SER A 42 -50.32 -21.64 7.54
N ARG A 43 -49.74 -20.93 6.57
CA ARG A 43 -50.49 -20.34 5.46
C ARG A 43 -50.02 -21.02 4.20
N ASP A 44 -50.96 -21.68 3.54
CA ASP A 44 -50.81 -22.34 2.26
C ASP A 44 -50.36 -21.33 1.20
N LEU A 45 -49.29 -21.67 0.49
CA LEU A 45 -48.88 -21.01 -0.76
C LEU A 45 -48.98 -22.08 -1.85
N ASP A 46 -49.85 -21.83 -2.82
CA ASP A 46 -50.05 -22.71 -3.97
C ASP A 46 -48.74 -22.87 -4.76
N PRO A 47 -48.41 -24.08 -5.27
CA PRO A 47 -47.23 -24.29 -6.09
C PRO A 47 -47.41 -23.64 -7.47
N ILE A 48 -46.45 -22.80 -7.85
CA ILE A 48 -46.35 -22.20 -9.19
C ILE A 48 -45.97 -23.31 -10.18
N ASP A 49 -46.83 -23.52 -11.18
CA ASP A 49 -46.68 -24.50 -12.25
C ASP A 49 -45.56 -24.05 -13.21
N LEU A 50 -44.48 -24.84 -13.32
CA LEU A 50 -43.26 -24.48 -14.07
C LEU A 50 -43.39 -24.71 -15.58
N ASP A 51 -44.50 -25.28 -16.04
CA ASP A 51 -44.71 -25.64 -17.44
C ASP A 51 -45.22 -24.46 -18.30
N ASP A 52 -45.70 -23.37 -17.69
CA ASP A 52 -46.15 -22.15 -18.40
C ASP A 52 -45.00 -21.24 -18.88
N ILE A 53 -43.76 -21.46 -18.43
CA ILE A 53 -42.60 -20.62 -18.82
C ILE A 53 -41.91 -21.15 -20.09
N LEU A 54 -42.18 -22.41 -20.50
CA LEU A 54 -41.45 -23.07 -21.59
C LEU A 54 -42.22 -23.19 -22.91
N SER A 55 -43.31 -22.46 -23.10
CA SER A 55 -44.03 -22.41 -24.37
C SER A 55 -44.01 -21.02 -25.02
N PHE A 56 -42.89 -20.69 -25.65
CA PHE A 56 -42.90 -19.72 -26.77
C PHE A 56 -42.42 -20.42 -28.04
N SER A 57 -43.38 -20.58 -28.94
CA SER A 57 -43.26 -21.14 -30.28
C SER A 57 -42.26 -20.36 -31.12
N SER A 58 -41.41 -21.10 -31.84
CA SER A 58 -40.72 -20.65 -33.03
C SER A 58 -41.72 -20.14 -34.06
N ASP A 59 -41.58 -18.88 -34.49
CA ASP A 59 -41.83 -18.40 -35.86
C ASP A 59 -41.76 -16.86 -35.86
N ASP A 60 -40.59 -16.30 -36.18
CA ASP A 60 -40.50 -15.21 -37.17
C ASP A 60 -39.02 -14.89 -37.47
N GLU A 61 -38.63 -15.08 -38.73
CA GLU A 61 -37.35 -14.65 -39.28
C GLU A 61 -37.34 -13.12 -39.41
N THR A 62 -36.42 -12.43 -38.74
CA THR A 62 -35.67 -11.23 -39.23
C THR A 62 -34.91 -10.52 -38.10
N GLU A 63 -33.91 -11.17 -37.49
CA GLU A 63 -32.93 -10.44 -36.67
C GLU A 63 -31.58 -10.34 -37.38
N ARG A 64 -31.31 -9.14 -37.91
CA ARG A 64 -29.94 -8.68 -38.16
C ARG A 64 -29.21 -8.76 -36.82
N PRO A 65 -27.97 -9.30 -36.74
CA PRO A 65 -27.22 -9.19 -35.51
C PRO A 65 -26.91 -7.72 -35.30
N LEU A 66 -27.60 -7.10 -34.34
CA LEU A 66 -27.18 -5.83 -33.75
C LEU A 66 -25.83 -6.11 -33.09
N THR A 67 -24.76 -5.93 -33.86
CA THR A 67 -23.40 -5.82 -33.36
C THR A 67 -23.37 -4.57 -32.49
N SER A 68 -23.71 -4.75 -31.22
CA SER A 68 -23.73 -3.68 -30.25
C SER A 68 -22.29 -3.21 -30.03
N ALA A 69 -21.97 -2.05 -30.61
CA ALA A 69 -20.82 -1.23 -30.23
C ALA A 69 -20.84 -0.82 -28.73
N SER A 70 -21.85 -1.26 -27.97
CA SER A 70 -22.09 -0.96 -26.57
C SER A 70 -21.56 -2.01 -25.59
N GLY A 71 -20.95 -3.12 -26.04
CA GLY A 71 -20.29 -4.08 -25.14
C GLY A 71 -19.21 -3.42 -24.27
N HIS A 72 -18.56 -2.37 -24.79
CA HIS A 72 -17.56 -1.59 -24.07
C HIS A 72 -18.18 -0.54 -23.11
N LEU A 73 -19.39 -0.07 -23.39
CA LEU A 73 -20.15 0.85 -22.52
C LEU A 73 -20.74 0.09 -21.32
N LEU A 74 -21.28 -1.11 -21.56
CA LEU A 74 -21.81 -2.00 -20.52
C LEU A 74 -20.77 -2.31 -19.44
N LYS A 75 -19.53 -2.71 -19.81
CA LYS A 75 -18.49 -2.98 -18.80
C LYS A 75 -18.15 -1.77 -17.92
N LYS A 76 -18.22 -0.55 -18.45
CA LYS A 76 -17.87 0.67 -17.71
C LYS A 76 -18.97 1.10 -16.75
N ASP A 77 -20.23 0.87 -17.15
CA ASP A 77 -21.41 1.27 -16.37
C ASP A 77 -21.93 0.17 -15.44
N VAL A 78 -21.55 -1.09 -15.66
CA VAL A 78 -21.90 -2.24 -14.79
C VAL A 78 -21.43 -2.04 -13.34
N HIS A 79 -20.35 -1.27 -13.12
CA HIS A 79 -19.90 -0.86 -11.80
C HIS A 79 -20.84 0.14 -11.10
N ASN A 80 -21.73 0.79 -11.83
CA ASN A 80 -22.70 1.76 -11.33
C ASN A 80 -24.13 1.18 -11.23
N ILE A 81 -24.36 -0.07 -11.68
CA ILE A 81 -25.66 -0.73 -11.60
C ILE A 81 -25.85 -1.27 -10.18
N PRO A 82 -26.81 -0.76 -9.38
CA PRO A 82 -27.04 -1.25 -8.03
C PRO A 82 -27.39 -2.74 -8.04
N GLY A 83 -26.67 -3.57 -7.28
CA GLY A 83 -26.93 -5.02 -7.17
C GLY A 83 -26.21 -5.89 -8.20
N SER A 84 -25.41 -5.31 -9.09
CA SER A 84 -24.45 -6.08 -9.91
C SER A 84 -23.36 -6.68 -9.01
N PRO A 85 -22.88 -7.92 -9.27
CA PRO A 85 -21.72 -8.51 -8.59
C PRO A 85 -20.45 -7.65 -8.68
N TRP A 86 -20.41 -6.76 -9.67
CA TRP A 86 -19.29 -5.87 -9.96
C TRP A 86 -19.58 -4.42 -9.58
N SER A 87 -20.74 -4.15 -8.97
CA SER A 87 -21.13 -2.79 -8.57
C SER A 87 -20.25 -2.27 -7.44
N LYS A 88 -19.86 -0.99 -7.53
CA LYS A 88 -19.23 -0.33 -6.39
C LYS A 88 -20.23 -0.39 -5.23
N PRO A 89 -19.78 -0.70 -3.99
CA PRO A 89 -20.65 -0.59 -2.83
C PRO A 89 -21.31 0.78 -2.87
N THR A 90 -22.64 0.81 -2.81
CA THR A 90 -23.38 2.08 -2.70
C THR A 90 -22.73 2.89 -1.60
N ALA A 91 -22.30 4.12 -1.90
CA ALA A 91 -21.64 4.99 -0.92
C ALA A 91 -22.60 5.20 0.26
N ARG A 92 -22.44 4.43 1.32
CA ARG A 92 -23.25 4.57 2.52
C ARG A 92 -22.71 5.72 3.35
N HIS A 93 -23.56 6.34 4.15
CA HIS A 93 -23.13 7.39 5.05
C HIS A 93 -22.16 6.78 6.09
N SER A 94 -20.86 7.06 5.92
CA SER A 94 -19.90 6.91 7.02
C SER A 94 -20.41 7.67 8.24
N ARG A 95 -20.13 7.15 9.43
CA ARG A 95 -20.46 7.82 10.70
C ARG A 95 -19.61 9.07 10.91
N ARG A 96 -18.65 9.32 10.02
CA ARG A 96 -17.73 10.45 10.06
C ARG A 96 -18.43 11.76 9.67
N PRO A 97 -18.05 12.88 10.32
CA PRO A 97 -18.45 14.20 9.87
C PRO A 97 -18.09 14.45 8.39
N THR A 98 -19.05 14.96 7.62
CA THR A 98 -18.87 15.29 6.20
C THR A 98 -18.11 16.60 5.99
N GLU A 99 -18.16 17.50 6.97
CA GLU A 99 -17.47 18.79 6.97
C GLU A 99 -16.23 18.75 7.85
N PRO A 100 -15.11 19.35 7.40
CA PRO A 100 -13.93 19.48 8.23
C PRO A 100 -14.19 20.52 9.32
N LEU A 101 -13.38 20.49 10.40
CA LEU A 101 -13.37 21.60 11.33
C LEU A 101 -12.98 22.88 10.57
N ALA A 102 -13.70 23.98 10.82
CA ALA A 102 -13.47 25.25 10.14
C ALA A 102 -12.14 25.92 10.56
N ILE A 103 -11.40 25.34 11.51
CA ILE A 103 -10.17 25.91 12.08
C ILE A 103 -9.11 26.14 10.98
N ALA A 104 -8.86 25.15 10.12
CA ALA A 104 -7.91 25.31 9.01
C ALA A 104 -8.37 26.40 8.02
N SER A 105 -9.68 26.51 7.77
CA SER A 105 -10.24 27.54 6.91
C SER A 105 -9.99 28.93 7.48
N TYR A 106 -10.31 29.16 8.76
CA TYR A 106 -10.05 30.45 9.42
C TYR A 106 -8.55 30.79 9.48
N ALA A 107 -7.69 29.81 9.79
CA ALA A 107 -6.25 30.03 9.80
C ALA A 107 -5.72 30.43 8.40
N SER A 108 -6.24 29.82 7.33
CA SER A 108 -5.88 30.15 5.94
C SER A 108 -6.37 31.53 5.53
N GLN A 109 -7.60 31.92 5.90
CA GLN A 109 -8.16 33.22 5.59
C GLN A 109 -7.40 34.33 6.32
N LEU A 110 -7.11 34.13 7.61
CA LEU A 110 -6.33 35.08 8.40
C LEU A 110 -4.88 35.18 7.91
N GLY A 111 -4.24 34.06 7.59
CA GLY A 111 -2.91 34.04 6.98
C GLY A 111 -2.86 34.81 5.67
N LEU A 112 -3.86 34.62 4.79
CA LEU A 112 -3.97 35.36 3.54
C LEU A 112 -4.18 36.85 3.77
N PHE A 113 -5.09 37.22 4.68
CA PHE A 113 -5.36 38.62 5.02
C PHE A 113 -4.10 39.33 5.54
N LEU A 114 -3.34 38.68 6.43
CA LEU A 114 -2.10 39.22 6.95
C LEU A 114 -1.02 39.33 5.86
N ALA A 115 -0.89 38.33 4.99
CA ALA A 115 0.08 38.36 3.89
C ALA A 115 -0.22 39.48 2.89
N VAL A 116 -1.49 39.66 2.51
CA VAL A 116 -1.93 40.76 1.66
C VAL A 116 -1.73 42.10 2.37
N GLY A 117 -2.09 42.20 3.65
CA GLY A 117 -1.87 43.40 4.47
C GLY A 117 -0.40 43.81 4.50
N TRP A 118 0.52 42.86 4.65
CA TRP A 118 1.96 43.10 4.58
C TRP A 118 2.41 43.59 3.19
N ALA A 119 1.92 42.99 2.11
CA ALA A 119 2.24 43.43 0.76
C ALA A 119 1.74 44.85 0.47
N VAL A 120 0.51 45.17 0.91
CA VAL A 120 -0.06 46.52 0.80
C VAL A 120 0.73 47.52 1.63
N TYR A 121 1.14 47.15 2.86
CA TYR A 121 1.97 47.99 3.70
C TYR A 121 3.32 48.31 3.05
N LEU A 122 4.03 47.29 2.54
CA LEU A 122 5.29 47.47 1.82
C LEU A 122 5.13 48.37 0.59
N PHE A 123 4.04 48.19 -0.16
CA PHE A 123 3.73 49.06 -1.28
C PHE A 123 3.42 50.51 -0.85
N MET A 124 2.69 50.71 0.25
CA MET A 124 2.45 52.07 0.77
C MET A 124 3.74 52.75 1.21
N VAL A 125 4.66 52.01 1.85
CA VAL A 125 6.00 52.53 2.20
C VAL A 125 6.78 52.92 0.94
N ALA A 126 6.75 52.09 -0.11
CA ALA A 126 7.39 52.39 -1.39
C ALA A 126 6.87 53.69 -2.04
N VAL A 127 5.55 53.93 -1.95
CA VAL A 127 4.91 55.15 -2.45
C VAL A 127 5.22 56.35 -1.56
N TRP A 128 5.26 56.16 -0.25
CA TRP A 128 5.56 57.23 0.72
C TRP A 128 7.00 57.72 0.60
N GLU A 129 7.96 56.81 0.44
CA GLU A 129 9.37 57.11 0.18
C GLU A 129 9.66 57.31 -1.32
N TYR A 130 8.81 58.10 -1.98
CA TYR A 130 8.91 58.32 -3.41
C TYR A 130 10.31 58.84 -3.81
N SER A 131 10.97 58.09 -4.69
CA SER A 131 12.28 58.45 -5.25
C SER A 131 12.26 58.41 -6.78
N SER A 132 11.87 57.28 -7.36
CA SER A 132 11.74 57.10 -8.80
C SER A 132 10.68 56.07 -9.13
N LEU A 133 10.07 56.19 -10.31
CA LEU A 133 9.07 55.23 -10.79
C LEU A 133 9.65 53.81 -10.90
N GLY A 134 10.91 53.68 -11.34
CA GLY A 134 11.59 52.38 -11.46
C GLY A 134 11.74 51.65 -10.12
N ARG A 135 12.03 52.38 -9.04
CA ARG A 135 12.11 51.81 -7.67
C ARG A 135 10.74 51.30 -7.21
N ILE A 136 9.67 52.07 -7.41
CA ILE A 136 8.30 51.65 -7.03
C ILE A 136 7.87 50.39 -7.78
N ILE A 137 8.16 50.31 -9.08
CA ILE A 137 7.84 49.12 -9.89
C ILE A 137 8.58 47.89 -9.34
N LEU A 138 9.88 48.02 -9.05
CA LEU A 138 10.68 46.93 -8.50
C LEU A 138 10.17 46.48 -7.12
N GLU A 139 9.90 47.42 -6.22
CA GLU A 139 9.42 47.13 -4.86
C GLU A 139 8.02 46.51 -4.87
N PHE A 140 7.14 46.90 -5.81
CA PHE A 140 5.85 46.23 -6.02
C PHE A 140 6.02 44.76 -6.43
N PHE A 141 6.87 44.48 -7.43
CA PHE A 141 7.15 43.09 -7.82
C PHE A 141 7.74 42.29 -6.66
N LEU A 142 8.66 42.89 -5.91
CA LEU A 142 9.26 42.25 -4.74
C LEU A 142 8.21 41.99 -3.65
N ALA A 143 7.30 42.92 -3.39
CA ALA A 143 6.20 42.77 -2.44
C ALA A 143 5.22 41.66 -2.83
N VAL A 144 4.93 41.49 -4.12
CA VAL A 144 4.10 40.39 -4.62
C VAL A 144 4.82 39.05 -4.46
N ILE A 145 6.12 38.98 -4.78
CA ILE A 145 6.91 37.75 -4.59
C ILE A 145 7.01 37.40 -3.11
N THR A 146 7.28 38.39 -2.24
CA THR A 146 7.37 38.17 -0.79
C THR A 146 6.02 37.78 -0.22
N MET A 147 4.89 38.28 -0.74
CA MET A 147 3.55 37.83 -0.34
C MET A 147 3.39 36.31 -0.47
N PHE A 148 3.81 35.71 -1.59
CA PHE A 148 3.72 34.26 -1.77
C PHE A 148 4.58 33.48 -0.76
N GLY A 149 5.78 33.96 -0.46
CA GLY A 149 6.65 33.34 0.56
C GLY A 149 6.14 33.56 1.99
N LEU A 150 5.61 34.74 2.29
CA LEU A 150 5.09 35.12 3.59
C LEU A 150 3.76 34.45 3.89
N PHE A 151 2.92 34.18 2.89
CA PHE A 151 1.64 33.48 3.08
C PHE A 151 1.84 32.13 3.78
N TRP A 152 2.82 31.32 3.34
CA TRP A 152 3.06 30.02 3.97
C TRP A 152 3.54 30.14 5.41
N ASN A 153 4.42 31.11 5.68
CA ASN A 153 4.93 31.37 7.03
C ASN A 153 3.83 31.91 7.97
N THR A 154 3.02 32.85 7.50
CA THR A 154 1.89 33.41 8.27
C THR A 154 0.80 32.35 8.48
N TYR A 155 0.45 31.57 7.46
CA TYR A 155 -0.45 30.43 7.60
C TYR A 155 0.07 29.41 8.61
N PHE A 156 1.34 29.03 8.54
CA PHE A 156 1.95 28.09 9.49
C PHE A 156 1.90 28.64 10.92
N THR A 157 2.15 29.93 11.09
CA THR A 157 2.15 30.60 12.39
C THR A 157 0.73 30.66 12.97
N MET A 158 -0.24 31.13 12.18
CA MET A 158 -1.65 31.14 12.57
C MET A 158 -2.13 29.72 12.88
N SER A 159 -1.88 28.76 12.00
CA SER A 159 -2.25 27.35 12.23
C SER A 159 -1.64 26.80 13.52
N SER A 160 -0.40 27.15 13.86
CA SER A 160 0.23 26.73 15.12
C SER A 160 -0.46 27.33 16.34
N ILE A 161 -0.87 28.61 16.27
CA ILE A 161 -1.66 29.26 17.33
C ILE A 161 -3.04 28.58 17.45
N PHE A 162 -3.75 28.39 16.33
CA PHE A 162 -5.07 27.76 16.32
C PHE A 162 -5.06 26.31 16.81
N LYS A 163 -3.95 25.57 16.60
CA LYS A 163 -3.77 24.22 17.14
C LYS A 163 -3.80 24.18 18.68
N CYS A 164 -3.44 25.26 19.36
CA CYS A 164 -3.55 25.37 20.83
C CYS A 164 -5.01 25.42 21.32
N PHE A 165 -5.97 25.70 20.44
CA PHE A 165 -7.39 25.86 20.77
C PHE A 165 -8.27 24.75 20.19
N ILE A 166 -7.69 23.60 19.85
CA ILE A 166 -8.47 22.44 19.37
C ILE A 166 -9.36 21.92 20.52
N PRO A 167 -10.68 21.74 20.30
CA PRO A 167 -11.55 21.19 21.32
C PRO A 167 -11.12 19.79 21.76
N ALA A 168 -11.05 19.53 23.06
CA ALA A 168 -10.64 18.22 23.61
C ALA A 168 -11.47 17.04 23.06
N LYS A 169 -12.74 17.28 22.72
CA LYS A 169 -13.63 16.28 22.08
C LYS A 169 -13.07 15.77 20.75
N ALA A 170 -12.39 16.61 19.98
CA ALA A 170 -11.83 16.26 18.68
C ALA A 170 -10.72 15.19 18.76
N PHE A 171 -10.14 14.98 19.94
CA PHE A 171 -9.17 13.90 20.19
C PHE A 171 -9.82 12.60 20.67
N LYS A 172 -11.15 12.55 20.80
CA LYS A 172 -11.89 11.35 21.22
C LYS A 172 -12.93 10.91 20.19
N THR A 173 -13.11 11.68 19.13
CA THR A 173 -14.12 11.44 18.08
C THR A 173 -13.49 11.61 16.71
N ASN A 174 -14.00 10.89 15.72
CA ASN A 174 -13.55 11.03 14.33
C ASN A 174 -13.86 12.44 13.79
N THR A 175 -12.93 12.98 13.01
CA THR A 175 -13.14 14.19 12.18
C THR A 175 -13.14 13.79 10.70
N LYS A 176 -13.44 14.73 9.79
CA LYS A 176 -13.46 14.43 8.35
C LYS A 176 -12.18 13.79 7.81
N PHE A 177 -11.01 14.22 8.30
CA PHE A 177 -9.71 13.77 7.79
C PHE A 177 -8.90 12.94 8.80
N PHE A 178 -9.45 12.67 9.99
CA PHE A 178 -8.79 11.88 11.01
C PHE A 178 -9.73 10.84 11.61
N SER A 179 -9.29 9.57 11.62
CA SER A 179 -9.98 8.46 12.27
C SER A 179 -9.20 8.05 13.52
N ILE A 180 -9.85 8.15 14.68
CA ILE A 180 -9.32 7.62 15.94
C ILE A 180 -10.05 6.35 16.38
N ILE A 181 -11.33 6.26 16.03
CA ILE A 181 -12.18 5.08 16.25
C ILE A 181 -12.34 4.41 14.89
N PRO A 182 -11.82 3.19 14.70
CA PRO A 182 -11.99 2.44 13.46
C PRO A 182 -13.47 2.27 13.12
N GLU A 183 -13.82 2.42 11.85
CA GLU A 183 -15.15 2.07 11.36
C GLU A 183 -15.38 0.56 11.45
N THR A 184 -16.66 0.16 11.56
CA THR A 184 -17.06 -1.25 11.56
C THR A 184 -17.62 -1.64 10.21
N LYS A 185 -17.30 -2.85 9.73
CA LYS A 185 -17.90 -3.42 8.52
C LYS A 185 -19.40 -3.63 8.73
N HIS A 186 -20.23 -3.29 7.75
CA HIS A 186 -21.63 -3.69 7.76
C HIS A 186 -21.76 -5.21 7.59
N PRO A 187 -22.68 -5.92 8.29
CA PRO A 187 -22.75 -7.39 8.27
C PRO A 187 -22.80 -8.00 6.86
N ASN A 188 -23.55 -7.38 5.95
CA ASN A 188 -23.78 -7.90 4.59
C ASN A 188 -22.68 -7.59 3.57
N ASP A 189 -21.69 -6.76 3.91
CA ASP A 189 -20.67 -6.36 2.94
C ASP A 189 -19.57 -7.43 2.86
N GLU A 190 -19.04 -7.69 1.67
CA GLU A 190 -17.87 -8.56 1.52
C GLU A 190 -16.59 -7.81 1.89
N TRP A 191 -15.60 -8.57 2.37
CA TRP A 191 -14.27 -8.01 2.67
C TRP A 191 -13.51 -7.77 1.36
N MET A 192 -12.68 -6.73 1.35
CA MET A 192 -11.88 -6.36 0.18
C MET A 192 -10.61 -7.21 0.06
N ASP A 193 -10.16 -7.49 -1.16
CA ASP A 193 -8.86 -8.11 -1.37
C ASP A 193 -7.74 -7.09 -1.16
N VAL A 194 -6.64 -7.50 -0.51
CA VAL A 194 -5.56 -6.59 -0.09
C VAL A 194 -4.20 -7.07 -0.55
N THR A 195 -3.43 -6.20 -1.21
CA THR A 195 -2.05 -6.48 -1.61
C THR A 195 -1.07 -5.63 -0.83
N ILE A 196 -0.17 -6.27 -0.08
CA ILE A 196 0.94 -5.59 0.62
C ILE A 196 2.12 -5.50 -0.34
N GLN A 197 2.52 -4.29 -0.72
CA GLN A 197 3.66 -4.01 -1.58
C GLN A 197 4.86 -3.52 -0.75
N ILE A 198 6.01 -4.15 -0.96
CA ILE A 198 7.25 -3.85 -0.21
C ILE A 198 8.37 -3.55 -1.20
N PRO A 199 8.81 -2.28 -1.36
CA PRO A 199 9.94 -1.94 -2.21
C PRO A 199 11.26 -2.30 -1.52
N VAL A 200 12.08 -3.12 -2.17
CA VAL A 200 13.40 -3.55 -1.68
C VAL A 200 14.47 -3.19 -2.72
N TYR A 201 15.65 -2.81 -2.25
CA TYR A 201 16.82 -2.54 -3.08
C TYR A 201 18.13 -3.12 -2.54
N LYS A 202 18.53 -2.80 -1.30
CA LYS A 202 19.84 -3.18 -0.72
C LYS A 202 19.75 -3.79 0.67
N GLU A 203 18.55 -3.83 1.23
CA GLU A 203 18.22 -4.36 2.55
C GLU A 203 18.54 -5.85 2.56
N SER A 204 19.26 -6.33 3.58
CA SER A 204 19.59 -7.76 3.74
C SER A 204 18.35 -8.58 4.07
N LEU A 205 18.32 -9.84 3.62
CA LEU A 205 17.23 -10.76 4.00
C LEU A 205 17.19 -10.99 5.51
N GLU A 206 18.33 -11.22 6.13
CA GLU A 206 18.42 -11.62 7.54
C GLU A 206 18.12 -10.46 8.50
N ASP A 207 18.77 -9.31 8.33
CA ASP A 207 18.72 -8.24 9.34
C ASP A 207 17.51 -7.32 9.19
N VAL A 208 17.05 -7.09 7.96
CA VAL A 208 16.06 -6.04 7.65
C VAL A 208 14.77 -6.64 7.11
N LEU A 209 14.86 -7.36 5.99
CA LEU A 209 13.68 -7.80 5.26
C LEU A 209 12.94 -8.94 5.99
N GLY A 210 13.66 -9.87 6.61
CA GLY A 210 13.11 -11.02 7.32
C GLY A 210 12.12 -10.62 8.41
N PRO A 211 12.53 -9.80 9.40
CA PRO A 211 11.62 -9.29 10.44
C PRO A 211 10.39 -8.56 9.87
N THR A 212 10.58 -7.76 8.83
CA THR A 212 9.49 -7.05 8.15
C THR A 212 8.51 -8.01 7.49
N LEU A 213 9.00 -8.98 6.71
CA LEU A 213 8.17 -9.95 6.02
C LEU A 213 7.43 -10.86 7.00
N ILE A 214 8.05 -11.27 8.10
CA ILE A 214 7.37 -12.03 9.16
C ILE A 214 6.18 -11.23 9.70
N SER A 215 6.37 -9.95 10.04
CA SER A 215 5.25 -9.11 10.51
C SER A 215 4.14 -8.92 9.46
N CYS A 216 4.50 -8.85 8.18
CA CYS A 216 3.53 -8.76 7.09
C CYS A 216 2.78 -10.09 6.87
N ILE A 217 3.47 -11.24 7.03
CA ILE A 217 2.87 -12.57 7.01
C ILE A 217 1.86 -12.71 8.13
N ASP A 218 2.18 -12.24 9.35
CA ASP A 218 1.26 -12.26 10.48
C ASP A 218 0.01 -11.41 10.21
N ALA A 219 0.19 -10.21 9.64
CA ALA A 219 -0.93 -9.35 9.25
C ALA A 219 -1.80 -9.95 8.13
N ARG A 220 -1.17 -10.55 7.11
CA ARG A 220 -1.87 -11.30 6.06
C ARG A 220 -2.69 -12.43 6.67
N ASN A 221 -2.04 -13.32 7.42
CA ASN A 221 -2.69 -14.50 7.97
C ASN A 221 -3.82 -14.12 8.94
N HIS A 222 -3.63 -13.09 9.77
CA HIS A 222 -4.68 -12.56 10.62
C HIS A 222 -5.89 -12.07 9.80
N TYR A 223 -5.64 -11.32 8.73
CA TYR A 223 -6.71 -10.86 7.85
C TYR A 223 -7.44 -12.02 7.16
N GLU A 224 -6.72 -12.94 6.52
CA GLU A 224 -7.32 -14.07 5.78
C GLU A 224 -8.12 -15.00 6.72
N ASN A 225 -7.58 -15.32 7.90
CA ASN A 225 -8.24 -16.21 8.86
C ASN A 225 -9.53 -15.60 9.42
N ASN A 226 -9.58 -14.27 9.60
CA ASN A 226 -10.72 -13.59 10.20
C ASN A 226 -11.78 -13.15 9.17
N THR A 227 -11.43 -13.06 7.88
CA THR A 227 -12.31 -12.46 6.86
C THR A 227 -12.64 -13.35 5.68
N ARG A 228 -11.81 -14.38 5.41
CA ARG A 228 -11.82 -15.20 4.17
C ARG A 228 -11.54 -14.43 2.87
N ALA A 229 -11.29 -13.12 2.91
CA ALA A 229 -10.80 -12.36 1.75
C ALA A 229 -9.31 -12.67 1.50
N SER A 230 -8.86 -12.44 0.27
CA SER A 230 -7.46 -12.69 -0.08
C SER A 230 -6.57 -11.56 0.40
N CYS A 231 -5.41 -11.93 0.96
CA CYS A 231 -4.33 -10.98 1.13
C CYS A 231 -3.03 -11.57 0.62
N ASN A 232 -2.39 -10.88 -0.33
CA ASN A 232 -1.09 -11.30 -0.83
C ASN A 232 -0.01 -10.27 -0.50
N ILE A 233 1.23 -10.75 -0.41
CA ILE A 233 2.42 -9.92 -0.20
C ILE A 233 3.22 -9.97 -1.49
N VAL A 234 3.57 -8.80 -2.03
CA VAL A 234 4.41 -8.68 -3.21
C VAL A 234 5.64 -7.83 -2.90
N VAL A 235 6.80 -8.45 -2.98
CA VAL A 235 8.09 -7.77 -2.80
C VAL A 235 8.56 -7.27 -4.17
N CYS A 236 8.64 -5.95 -4.30
CA CYS A 236 9.25 -5.30 -5.46
C CYS A 236 10.76 -5.24 -5.21
N ASP A 237 11.49 -6.32 -5.50
CA ASP A 237 12.90 -6.50 -5.12
C ASP A 237 13.85 -6.12 -6.26
N ASP A 238 14.20 -4.84 -6.34
CA ASP A 238 15.20 -4.30 -7.28
C ASP A 238 16.63 -4.81 -6.99
N GLY A 239 16.85 -5.38 -5.80
CA GLY A 239 18.13 -5.86 -5.30
C GLY A 239 18.57 -7.15 -5.96
N MET A 240 17.64 -8.04 -6.32
CA MET A 240 17.96 -9.29 -7.01
C MET A 240 18.67 -9.05 -8.36
N MET A 241 18.06 -8.28 -9.26
CA MET A 241 18.71 -7.97 -10.55
C MET A 241 20.00 -7.16 -10.38
N ASN A 242 20.10 -6.29 -9.37
CA ASN A 242 21.34 -5.59 -9.06
C ASN A 242 22.47 -6.55 -8.62
N MET A 243 22.14 -7.54 -7.79
CA MET A 243 23.09 -8.56 -7.33
C MET A 243 23.52 -9.53 -8.43
N LEU A 244 22.59 -9.85 -9.34
CA LEU A 244 22.81 -10.70 -10.52
C LEU A 244 23.32 -9.96 -11.76
N ARG A 245 23.53 -8.64 -11.68
CA ARG A 245 23.99 -7.79 -12.79
C ARG A 245 23.12 -7.93 -14.05
N ASP A 246 21.81 -7.86 -13.87
CA ASP A 246 20.81 -8.00 -14.95
C ASP A 246 20.86 -9.34 -15.71
N ASN A 247 21.43 -10.38 -15.11
CA ASN A 247 21.41 -11.72 -15.70
C ASN A 247 20.07 -12.43 -15.39
N PHE A 248 19.06 -12.18 -16.24
CA PHE A 248 17.73 -12.78 -16.09
C PHE A 248 17.74 -14.30 -16.22
N SER A 249 18.55 -14.86 -17.12
CA SER A 249 18.66 -16.32 -17.27
C SER A 249 19.19 -17.00 -16.00
N ALA A 250 20.11 -16.34 -15.28
CA ALA A 250 20.54 -16.81 -13.97
C ALA A 250 19.41 -16.73 -12.94
N ALA A 251 18.61 -15.66 -12.94
CA ALA A 251 17.47 -15.51 -12.05
C ALA A 251 16.39 -16.58 -12.29
N GLU A 252 16.04 -16.82 -13.56
CA GLU A 252 15.09 -17.85 -13.98
C GLU A 252 15.55 -19.24 -13.57
N MET A 253 16.80 -19.60 -13.89
CA MET A 253 17.37 -20.87 -13.47
C MET A 253 17.32 -21.06 -11.95
N LEU A 254 17.67 -20.04 -11.16
CA LEU A 254 17.58 -20.13 -9.70
C LEU A 254 16.13 -20.35 -9.25
N TRP A 255 15.19 -19.58 -9.80
CA TRP A 255 13.77 -19.68 -9.45
C TRP A 255 13.15 -21.03 -9.84
N GLU A 256 13.38 -21.52 -11.06
CA GLU A 256 12.90 -22.83 -11.52
C GLU A 256 13.39 -23.95 -10.60
N ASN A 257 14.65 -23.90 -10.19
CA ASN A 257 15.18 -24.88 -9.25
C ASN A 257 14.53 -24.77 -7.86
N VAL A 258 14.22 -23.57 -7.38
CA VAL A 258 13.46 -23.40 -6.12
C VAL A 258 12.08 -24.03 -6.24
N VAL A 259 11.38 -23.82 -7.36
CA VAL A 259 10.05 -24.40 -7.61
C VAL A 259 10.14 -25.93 -7.72
N GLU A 260 11.06 -26.47 -8.52
CA GLU A 260 11.26 -27.93 -8.68
C GLU A 260 11.59 -28.64 -7.36
N THR A 261 12.36 -27.98 -6.50
CA THR A 261 12.82 -28.55 -5.22
C THR A 261 11.91 -28.17 -4.06
N GLN A 262 10.84 -27.44 -4.32
CA GLN A 262 9.93 -26.87 -3.32
C GLN A 262 10.68 -26.10 -2.22
N GLY A 263 11.79 -25.44 -2.58
CA GLY A 263 12.64 -24.69 -1.66
C GLY A 263 13.38 -25.54 -0.61
N SER A 264 13.50 -26.86 -0.80
CA SER A 264 14.12 -27.76 0.19
C SER A 264 15.63 -27.96 0.00
N LEU A 265 16.20 -27.45 -1.10
CA LEU A 265 17.57 -27.77 -1.50
C LEU A 265 18.56 -26.67 -1.08
N ASP A 266 19.70 -27.07 -0.50
CA ASP A 266 20.80 -26.14 -0.23
C ASP A 266 21.52 -25.73 -1.52
N ILE A 267 22.11 -24.54 -1.52
CA ILE A 267 22.77 -23.96 -2.69
C ILE A 267 23.97 -24.78 -3.16
N LYS A 268 24.67 -25.48 -2.26
CA LYS A 268 25.77 -26.38 -2.63
C LYS A 268 25.28 -27.54 -3.49
N SER A 269 24.16 -28.15 -3.09
CA SER A 269 23.52 -29.24 -3.83
C SER A 269 22.92 -28.72 -5.15
N LEU A 270 22.44 -27.48 -5.17
CA LEU A 270 21.94 -26.83 -6.38
C LEU A 270 23.05 -26.72 -7.42
N LEU A 271 24.19 -26.14 -7.03
CA LEU A 271 25.32 -25.96 -7.94
C LEU A 271 25.87 -27.29 -8.49
N GLN A 272 25.68 -28.40 -7.78
CA GLN A 272 26.03 -29.74 -8.27
C GLN A 272 25.02 -30.24 -9.31
N ARG A 273 23.72 -29.98 -9.12
CA ARG A 273 22.63 -30.39 -10.01
C ARG A 273 22.55 -29.57 -11.31
N VAL A 274 22.88 -28.28 -11.25
CA VAL A 274 22.79 -27.38 -12.41
C VAL A 274 23.75 -27.84 -13.53
N PRO A 275 23.27 -28.01 -14.78
CA PRO A 275 24.09 -28.39 -15.94
C PRO A 275 25.27 -27.44 -16.15
N ARG A 276 26.42 -27.95 -16.59
CA ARG A 276 27.62 -27.12 -16.82
C ARG A 276 27.39 -25.96 -17.79
N ALA A 277 26.48 -26.11 -18.75
CA ALA A 277 26.09 -25.05 -19.67
C ALA A 277 25.41 -23.88 -18.93
N ALA A 278 24.45 -24.18 -18.06
CA ALA A 278 23.72 -23.19 -17.29
C ALA A 278 24.59 -22.50 -16.22
N ARG A 279 25.60 -23.21 -15.68
CA ARG A 279 26.61 -22.61 -14.76
C ARG A 279 27.38 -21.45 -15.39
N ARG A 280 27.43 -21.35 -16.72
CA ARG A 280 28.07 -20.21 -17.40
C ARG A 280 27.39 -18.89 -17.07
N HIS A 281 26.08 -18.87 -16.84
CA HIS A 281 25.35 -17.67 -16.43
C HIS A 281 25.72 -17.20 -15.01
N LEU A 282 26.26 -18.09 -14.17
CA LEU A 282 26.74 -17.73 -12.83
C LEU A 282 28.19 -17.25 -12.83
N LEU A 283 28.95 -17.44 -13.92
CA LEU A 283 30.34 -17.04 -14.00
C LEU A 283 30.47 -15.51 -13.94
N GLY A 284 31.40 -15.02 -13.11
CA GLY A 284 31.65 -13.59 -12.94
C GLY A 284 30.72 -12.89 -11.93
N LEU A 285 29.73 -13.59 -11.39
CA LEU A 285 28.93 -13.13 -10.26
C LEU A 285 29.61 -13.48 -8.93
N ARG A 286 29.41 -12.64 -7.90
CA ARG A 286 29.94 -12.92 -6.56
C ARG A 286 29.13 -14.02 -5.90
N SER A 287 29.79 -14.99 -5.28
CA SER A 287 29.13 -16.09 -4.56
C SER A 287 28.15 -15.59 -3.50
N LYS A 288 28.55 -14.60 -2.69
CA LYS A 288 27.67 -13.97 -1.69
C LYS A 288 26.37 -13.44 -2.28
N ASN A 289 26.44 -12.81 -3.46
CA ASN A 289 25.25 -12.26 -4.14
C ASN A 289 24.31 -13.36 -4.62
N ILE A 290 24.86 -14.44 -5.21
CA ILE A 290 24.05 -15.58 -5.67
C ILE A 290 23.36 -16.24 -4.48
N ILE A 291 24.08 -16.43 -3.37
CA ILE A 291 23.55 -17.01 -2.13
C ILE A 291 22.41 -16.15 -1.57
N GLU A 292 22.62 -14.84 -1.46
CA GLU A 292 21.59 -13.91 -0.97
C GLU A 292 20.32 -13.97 -1.84
N VAL A 293 20.45 -13.93 -3.17
CA VAL A 293 19.31 -14.00 -4.08
C VAL A 293 18.59 -15.35 -3.98
N TYR A 294 19.34 -16.45 -3.92
CA TYR A 294 18.75 -17.78 -3.76
C TYR A 294 17.98 -17.90 -2.44
N ASN A 295 18.56 -17.43 -1.33
CA ASN A 295 17.91 -17.45 -0.03
C ASN A 295 16.62 -16.61 -0.01
N ARG A 296 16.62 -15.45 -0.69
CA ARG A 296 15.40 -14.65 -0.87
C ARG A 296 14.34 -15.39 -1.66
N MET A 297 14.69 -15.99 -2.79
CA MET A 297 13.76 -16.76 -3.61
C MET A 297 13.17 -17.94 -2.84
N VAL A 298 14.00 -18.69 -2.10
CA VAL A 298 13.53 -19.77 -1.22
C VAL A 298 12.56 -19.24 -0.17
N PHE A 299 12.91 -18.14 0.51
CA PHE A 299 12.05 -17.53 1.51
C PHE A 299 10.72 -17.06 0.92
N TYR A 300 10.74 -16.41 -0.25
CA TYR A 300 9.53 -15.96 -0.94
C TYR A 300 8.65 -17.14 -1.35
N TYR A 301 9.26 -18.22 -1.85
CA TYR A 301 8.56 -19.44 -2.23
C TYR A 301 7.86 -20.10 -1.03
N GLN A 302 8.61 -20.38 0.03
CA GLN A 302 8.10 -21.08 1.23
C GLN A 302 6.96 -20.31 1.91
N ASN A 303 7.03 -18.98 1.91
CA ASN A 303 6.03 -18.13 2.55
C ASN A 303 4.90 -17.66 1.62
N LYS A 304 4.84 -18.17 0.38
CA LYS A 304 3.86 -17.79 -0.66
C LYS A 304 3.82 -16.29 -0.91
N ILE A 305 5.00 -15.67 -0.97
CA ILE A 305 5.19 -14.25 -1.24
C ILE A 305 5.47 -14.07 -2.73
N GLY A 306 4.69 -13.21 -3.37
CA GLY A 306 4.95 -12.76 -4.74
C GLY A 306 6.19 -11.89 -4.79
N PHE A 307 6.92 -11.91 -5.90
CA PHE A 307 7.98 -10.92 -6.12
C PHE A 307 8.02 -10.43 -7.55
N VAL A 308 8.50 -9.20 -7.71
CA VAL A 308 8.76 -8.57 -9.01
C VAL A 308 10.13 -7.90 -8.93
N SER A 309 11.00 -8.18 -9.87
CA SER A 309 12.34 -7.62 -9.98
C SER A 309 12.58 -7.14 -11.39
N ARG A 310 13.00 -5.89 -11.55
CA ARG A 310 13.21 -5.27 -12.86
C ARG A 310 14.68 -5.02 -13.14
N SER A 311 14.99 -4.85 -14.42
CA SER A 311 16.31 -4.45 -14.89
C SER A 311 16.87 -3.24 -14.13
N THR A 312 18.20 -3.18 -14.00
CA THR A 312 18.90 -2.00 -13.45
C THR A 312 18.96 -0.85 -14.45
N LEU A 313 18.71 -1.13 -15.73
CA LEU A 313 18.65 -0.19 -16.83
C LEU A 313 17.35 0.66 -16.78
N ASP A 314 17.43 1.92 -17.20
CA ASP A 314 16.32 2.92 -17.25
C ASP A 314 15.43 3.06 -15.98
N ARG A 315 16.02 2.98 -14.78
CA ARG A 315 15.29 3.27 -13.53
C ARG A 315 15.06 4.78 -13.34
N ARG A 316 13.92 5.28 -13.85
CA ARG A 316 13.49 6.68 -13.71
C ARG A 316 13.06 7.04 -12.26
N GLY A 317 13.14 8.32 -11.91
CA GLY A 317 12.63 8.90 -10.64
C GLY A 317 13.66 9.05 -9.52
N LYS A 318 13.45 10.02 -8.63
CA LYS A 318 14.29 10.27 -7.45
C LYS A 318 14.08 9.12 -6.44
N PHE A 319 15.16 8.53 -5.92
CA PHE A 319 15.18 7.36 -5.02
C PHE A 319 14.61 6.03 -5.56
N LYS A 320 14.07 6.01 -6.79
CA LYS A 320 13.65 4.79 -7.53
C LYS A 320 12.55 3.92 -6.88
N LYS A 321 12.17 4.12 -5.60
CA LYS A 321 11.09 3.42 -4.88
C LYS A 321 9.76 3.46 -5.63
N ALA A 322 9.29 4.66 -5.98
CA ALA A 322 8.02 4.84 -6.69
C ALA A 322 8.03 4.14 -8.06
N SER A 323 9.15 4.20 -8.78
CA SER A 323 9.27 3.52 -10.06
C SER A 323 9.30 2.00 -9.93
N ASN A 324 9.86 1.47 -8.84
CA ASN A 324 9.90 0.04 -8.55
C ASN A 324 8.48 -0.50 -8.32
N ILE A 325 7.72 0.15 -7.44
CA ILE A 325 6.31 -0.20 -7.17
C ILE A 325 5.46 -0.05 -8.43
N ASN A 326 5.69 0.99 -9.22
CA ASN A 326 4.97 1.19 -10.49
C ASN A 326 5.26 0.08 -11.51
N THR A 327 6.42 -0.58 -11.48
CA THR A 327 6.70 -1.71 -12.38
C THR A 327 5.79 -2.90 -12.07
N HIS A 328 5.57 -3.20 -10.79
CA HIS A 328 4.57 -4.21 -10.41
C HIS A 328 3.17 -3.84 -10.90
N LEU A 329 2.74 -2.59 -10.73
CA LEU A 329 1.45 -2.12 -11.25
C LEU A 329 1.35 -2.26 -12.77
N ARG A 330 2.40 -1.89 -13.51
CA ARG A 330 2.43 -2.00 -14.98
C ARG A 330 2.40 -3.43 -15.46
N LEU A 331 3.07 -4.34 -14.76
CA LEU A 331 3.09 -5.76 -15.09
C LEU A 331 1.66 -6.33 -15.01
N VAL A 332 1.00 -6.12 -13.85
CA VAL A 332 -0.32 -6.70 -13.57
C VAL A 332 -1.43 -6.05 -14.37
N PHE A 333 -1.50 -4.71 -14.40
CA PHE A 333 -2.50 -4.02 -15.23
C PHE A 333 -2.25 -4.23 -16.71
N GLY A 334 -0.99 -4.41 -17.11
CA GLY A 334 -0.62 -4.82 -18.45
C GLY A 334 -1.23 -6.16 -18.83
N ALA A 335 -1.04 -7.16 -17.97
CA ALA A 335 -1.56 -8.50 -18.17
C ALA A 335 -3.10 -8.52 -18.15
N GLN A 336 -3.74 -7.79 -17.22
CA GLN A 336 -5.20 -7.66 -17.16
C GLN A 336 -5.77 -7.13 -18.48
N ASN A 337 -5.17 -6.07 -19.04
CA ASN A 337 -5.61 -5.51 -20.31
C ASN A 337 -5.49 -6.51 -21.48
N ILE A 338 -4.43 -7.32 -21.51
CA ILE A 338 -4.24 -8.36 -22.54
C ILE A 338 -5.26 -9.50 -22.37
N THR A 339 -5.45 -9.97 -21.14
CA THR A 339 -6.46 -10.99 -20.82
C THR A 339 -7.87 -10.52 -21.18
N GLU A 340 -8.23 -9.26 -20.90
CA GLU A 340 -9.55 -8.72 -21.22
C GLU A 340 -9.78 -8.47 -22.71
N SER A 341 -8.73 -8.13 -23.47
CA SER A 341 -8.83 -7.80 -24.90
C SER A 341 -8.65 -9.01 -25.82
N ILE A 342 -7.75 -9.93 -25.48
CA ILE A 342 -7.37 -11.09 -26.31
C ILE A 342 -7.94 -12.40 -25.74
N GLY A 343 -8.35 -12.43 -24.46
CA GLY A 343 -8.85 -13.65 -23.82
C GLY A 343 -7.75 -14.65 -23.44
N LYS A 344 -6.48 -14.23 -23.37
CA LYS A 344 -5.36 -15.08 -22.94
C LYS A 344 -5.40 -15.35 -21.44
N ASN A 345 -4.86 -16.49 -21.03
CA ASN A 345 -4.60 -16.79 -19.62
C ASN A 345 -3.73 -15.68 -18.99
N PHE A 346 -4.02 -15.34 -17.73
CA PHE A 346 -3.36 -14.25 -17.01
C PHE A 346 -1.85 -14.48 -16.84
N GLU A 347 -1.42 -15.72 -16.61
CA GLU A 347 0.01 -16.07 -16.49
C GLU A 347 0.77 -15.84 -17.81
N ASP A 348 0.18 -16.26 -18.94
CA ASP A 348 0.77 -16.03 -20.27
C ASP A 348 0.83 -14.54 -20.59
N ALA A 349 -0.18 -13.77 -20.18
CA ALA A 349 -0.21 -12.32 -20.32
C ALA A 349 0.86 -11.63 -19.46
N LEU A 350 1.11 -12.11 -18.23
CA LEU A 350 2.22 -11.61 -17.39
C LEU A 350 3.57 -11.86 -18.05
N LEU A 351 3.78 -13.07 -18.59
CA LEU A 351 4.98 -13.42 -19.34
C LEU A 351 5.18 -12.53 -20.56
N GLU A 352 4.12 -12.23 -21.31
CA GLU A 352 4.20 -11.35 -22.48
C GLU A 352 4.59 -9.91 -22.09
N VAL A 353 4.05 -9.38 -20.99
CA VAL A 353 4.34 -8.02 -20.52
C VAL A 353 5.74 -7.91 -19.90
N ALA A 354 6.26 -9.00 -19.37
CA ALA A 354 7.60 -9.06 -18.77
C ALA A 354 8.74 -9.07 -19.80
N HIS A 355 8.43 -9.34 -21.08
CA HIS A 355 9.38 -9.29 -22.19
C HIS A 355 9.36 -7.94 -22.90
N ASN A 356 10.53 -7.54 -23.39
CA ASN A 356 10.71 -6.47 -24.36
C ASN A 356 10.26 -6.91 -25.76
N GLU A 357 10.16 -5.96 -26.69
CA GLU A 357 9.79 -6.22 -28.09
C GLU A 357 10.76 -7.16 -28.82
N ASP A 358 12.03 -7.17 -28.42
CA ASP A 358 13.07 -8.05 -28.94
C ASP A 358 13.01 -9.48 -28.34
N GLY A 359 12.06 -9.74 -27.43
CA GLY A 359 11.90 -11.01 -26.74
C GLY A 359 12.83 -11.18 -25.53
N SER A 360 13.66 -10.18 -25.19
CA SER A 360 14.47 -10.22 -23.98
C SER A 360 13.64 -9.99 -22.72
N ARG A 361 14.05 -10.57 -21.58
CA ARG A 361 13.40 -10.37 -20.29
C ARG A 361 13.81 -9.03 -19.68
N ASP A 362 12.84 -8.23 -19.28
CA ASP A 362 13.07 -6.96 -18.55
C ASP A 362 12.58 -7.02 -17.09
N ILE A 363 11.63 -7.93 -16.81
CA ILE A 363 11.02 -8.11 -15.50
C ILE A 363 11.02 -9.58 -15.12
N MET A 364 11.68 -9.92 -14.03
CA MET A 364 11.56 -11.21 -13.36
C MET A 364 10.38 -11.15 -12.38
N PHE A 365 9.57 -12.20 -12.31
CA PHE A 365 8.51 -12.31 -11.31
C PHE A 365 8.34 -13.76 -10.89
N GLY A 366 7.70 -13.98 -9.75
CA GLY A 366 7.34 -15.30 -9.27
C GLY A 366 6.22 -15.24 -8.23
N ASN A 367 5.57 -16.39 -8.01
CA ASN A 367 4.40 -16.53 -7.13
C ASN A 367 3.25 -15.57 -7.50
N ASN A 368 2.27 -15.44 -6.60
CA ASN A 368 1.08 -14.61 -6.79
C ASN A 368 1.42 -13.10 -6.73
N VAL A 369 1.38 -12.44 -7.89
CA VAL A 369 1.57 -10.99 -8.05
C VAL A 369 0.26 -10.25 -8.33
N VAL A 370 -0.91 -10.83 -8.06
CA VAL A 370 -2.20 -10.17 -8.29
C VAL A 370 -2.32 -8.91 -7.40
N ILE A 371 -3.06 -7.91 -7.88
CA ILE A 371 -3.38 -6.69 -7.12
C ILE A 371 -4.85 -6.76 -6.72
N GLY A 372 -5.12 -6.68 -5.42
CA GLY A 372 -6.46 -6.61 -4.84
C GLY A 372 -7.09 -5.21 -4.93
N ASP A 373 -8.23 -5.02 -4.26
CA ASP A 373 -8.96 -3.75 -4.22
C ASP A 373 -8.19 -2.64 -3.49
N LEU A 374 -7.39 -3.02 -2.49
CA LEU A 374 -6.53 -2.14 -1.72
C LEU A 374 -5.06 -2.53 -1.84
N ILE A 375 -4.20 -1.52 -1.91
CA ILE A 375 -2.75 -1.66 -1.91
C ILE A 375 -2.21 -1.07 -0.61
N VAL A 376 -1.45 -1.85 0.14
CA VAL A 376 -0.73 -1.38 1.32
C VAL A 376 0.74 -1.17 0.94
N ILE A 377 1.26 0.05 1.03
CA ILE A 377 2.69 0.29 0.83
C ILE A 377 3.38 0.26 2.17
N ASN A 378 4.25 -0.73 2.36
CA ASN A 378 5.07 -0.88 3.56
C ASN A 378 6.55 -0.84 3.18
N ASP A 379 7.36 -0.10 3.93
CA ASP A 379 8.80 -0.06 3.67
C ASP A 379 9.50 -1.35 4.14
N ALA A 380 10.66 -1.68 3.55
CA ALA A 380 11.39 -2.91 3.84
C ALA A 380 11.92 -3.03 5.29
N ASP A 381 12.02 -1.91 6.00
CA ASP A 381 12.45 -1.80 7.41
C ASP A 381 11.28 -1.46 8.37
N ALA A 382 10.04 -1.46 7.88
CA ALA A 382 8.86 -1.16 8.68
C ALA A 382 8.09 -2.44 9.04
N ARG A 383 7.75 -2.62 10.33
CA ARG A 383 6.92 -3.74 10.78
C ARG A 383 5.46 -3.32 10.87
N MET A 384 4.56 -4.26 10.57
CA MET A 384 3.13 -4.05 10.55
C MET A 384 2.44 -4.75 11.73
N SER A 385 1.43 -4.10 12.34
CA SER A 385 0.59 -4.76 13.34
C SER A 385 -0.33 -5.80 12.68
N PRO A 386 -0.51 -7.01 13.26
CA PRO A 386 -1.34 -8.04 12.65
C PRO A 386 -2.79 -7.61 12.36
N SER A 387 -3.36 -6.73 13.19
CA SER A 387 -4.76 -6.31 13.08
C SER A 387 -4.99 -5.10 12.16
N VAL A 388 -3.93 -4.43 11.67
CA VAL A 388 -4.08 -3.12 10.99
C VAL A 388 -4.89 -3.20 9.71
N ILE A 389 -4.78 -4.29 8.95
CA ILE A 389 -5.53 -4.47 7.71
C ILE A 389 -7.02 -4.62 8.03
N MET A 390 -7.35 -5.50 8.97
CA MET A 390 -8.72 -5.77 9.39
C MET A 390 -9.41 -4.53 9.97
N THR A 391 -8.69 -3.67 10.70
CA THR A 391 -9.24 -2.43 11.26
C THR A 391 -9.36 -1.31 10.23
N THR A 392 -8.59 -1.34 9.14
CA THR A 392 -8.57 -0.27 8.13
C THR A 392 -9.56 -0.51 7.00
N VAL A 393 -9.72 -1.76 6.54
CA VAL A 393 -10.61 -2.09 5.40
C VAL A 393 -12.04 -1.53 5.55
N PRO A 394 -12.68 -1.55 6.74
CA PRO A 394 -14.00 -0.94 6.92
C PRO A 394 -14.09 0.55 6.55
N GLU A 395 -13.00 1.31 6.70
CA GLU A 395 -12.93 2.72 6.29
C GLU A 395 -13.16 2.89 4.79
N PHE A 396 -12.63 1.95 4.00
CA PHE A 396 -12.77 1.94 2.54
C PHE A 396 -14.11 1.35 2.09
N LEU A 397 -14.66 0.37 2.82
CA LEU A 397 -16.00 -0.17 2.54
C LEU A 397 -17.09 0.87 2.78
N ASN A 398 -17.01 1.59 3.90
CA ASN A 398 -18.01 2.58 4.28
C ASN A 398 -17.91 3.88 3.46
N ASN A 399 -16.79 4.12 2.77
CA ASN A 399 -16.61 5.30 1.92
C ASN A 399 -15.91 4.96 0.60
N SER A 400 -16.70 4.79 -0.46
CA SER A 400 -16.21 4.52 -1.81
C SER A 400 -15.39 5.67 -2.42
N LYS A 401 -15.51 6.90 -1.90
CA LYS A 401 -14.71 8.06 -2.31
C LYS A 401 -13.36 8.14 -1.57
N LEU A 402 -13.13 7.32 -0.54
CA LEU A 402 -11.86 7.30 0.17
C LEU A 402 -10.76 6.74 -0.75
N GLY A 403 -9.78 7.60 -1.06
CA GLY A 403 -8.65 7.25 -1.93
C GLY A 403 -7.47 6.63 -1.17
N PHE A 404 -7.19 7.10 0.04
CA PHE A 404 -6.11 6.58 0.87
C PHE A 404 -6.30 6.83 2.37
N THR A 405 -5.58 6.06 3.19
CA THR A 405 -5.40 6.33 4.63
C THR A 405 -3.92 6.27 5.00
N GLN A 406 -3.39 7.34 5.57
CA GLN A 406 -2.04 7.38 6.11
C GLN A 406 -2.06 6.94 7.57
N HIS A 407 -1.27 5.93 7.92
CA HIS A 407 -1.12 5.47 9.29
C HIS A 407 0.09 6.13 9.97
N THR A 408 0.01 6.26 11.28
CA THR A 408 1.10 6.77 12.11
C THR A 408 2.19 5.72 12.24
N THR A 409 3.41 6.08 11.86
CA THR A 409 4.59 5.23 12.06
C THR A 409 5.28 5.63 13.36
N LYS A 410 5.76 4.64 14.11
CA LYS A 410 6.60 4.85 15.30
C LYS A 410 7.96 4.19 15.05
N THR A 411 9.03 4.81 15.55
CA THR A 411 10.36 4.20 15.56
C THR A 411 10.37 2.98 16.48
N MET A 412 11.03 1.91 16.02
CA MET A 412 11.12 0.64 16.76
C MET A 412 11.94 0.79 18.03
N ASP A 413 11.48 0.13 19.09
CA ASP A 413 12.10 0.14 20.42
C ASP A 413 13.55 -0.37 20.38
N ASP A 414 13.84 -1.35 19.52
CA ASP A 414 15.17 -1.97 19.35
C ASP A 414 16.23 -0.98 18.83
N GLN A 415 15.82 0.12 18.18
CA GLN A 415 16.71 1.20 17.71
C GLN A 415 16.87 2.32 18.75
N ARG A 416 16.16 2.22 19.88
CA ARG A 416 16.16 3.27 20.92
C ARG A 416 17.41 3.19 21.76
N GLY A 417 18.14 4.29 21.81
CA GLY A 417 19.18 4.51 22.81
C GLY A 417 20.61 4.30 22.34
N GLU A 418 20.85 3.81 21.12
CA GLU A 418 22.21 3.59 20.59
C GLU A 418 23.04 4.88 20.52
N SER A 419 22.41 6.01 20.17
CA SER A 419 23.09 7.30 20.11
C SER A 419 22.20 8.50 20.43
N CYS A 420 22.83 9.63 20.78
CA CYS A 420 22.14 10.90 20.95
C CYS A 420 21.43 11.35 19.66
N TYR A 421 22.06 11.12 18.50
CA TYR A 421 21.49 11.45 17.20
C TYR A 421 20.22 10.65 16.91
N LEU A 422 20.23 9.32 17.15
CA LEU A 422 19.04 8.48 16.95
C LEU A 422 17.89 8.93 17.86
N ARG A 423 18.16 9.23 19.14
CA ARG A 423 17.14 9.76 20.07
C ARG A 423 16.53 11.09 19.59
N LEU A 424 17.33 11.97 19.00
CA LEU A 424 16.84 13.23 18.44
C LEU A 424 15.92 12.99 17.23
N ILE A 425 16.36 12.15 16.29
CA ILE A 425 15.57 11.82 15.09
C ILE A 425 14.28 11.09 15.45
N GLU A 426 14.32 10.22 16.45
CA GLU A 426 13.15 9.59 17.04
C GLU A 426 12.17 10.63 17.58
N ALA A 427 12.61 11.49 18.51
CA ALA A 427 11.74 12.50 19.11
C ALA A 427 11.13 13.43 18.05
N TYR A 428 11.90 13.77 17.02
CA TYR A 428 11.42 14.53 15.88
C TYR A 428 10.36 13.78 15.08
N THR A 429 10.58 12.49 14.78
CA THR A 429 9.66 11.65 14.01
C THR A 429 8.35 11.43 14.76
N ASP A 430 8.41 11.12 16.06
CA ASP A 430 7.22 10.99 16.91
C ASP A 430 6.44 12.30 16.99
N ALA A 431 7.13 13.44 17.16
CA ALA A 431 6.50 14.75 17.14
C ALA A 431 5.84 15.08 15.79
N LEU A 432 6.39 14.61 14.67
CA LEU A 432 5.79 14.76 13.34
C LEU A 432 4.52 13.92 13.18
N TYR A 433 4.59 12.60 13.42
CA TYR A 433 3.45 11.70 13.20
C TYR A 433 2.35 11.87 14.24
N GLN A 434 2.71 11.85 15.53
CA GLN A 434 1.76 11.92 16.63
C GLN A 434 1.35 13.36 16.97
N GLY A 435 2.18 14.35 16.63
CA GLY A 435 1.87 15.77 16.82
C GLY A 435 1.37 16.41 15.53
N HIS A 436 2.28 16.70 14.60
CA HIS A 436 1.97 17.58 13.47
C HIS A 436 0.92 17.00 12.51
N PHE A 437 1.04 15.74 12.09
CA PHE A 437 0.09 15.11 11.15
C PHE A 437 -1.28 14.92 11.78
N LEU A 438 -1.30 14.44 13.04
CA LEU A 438 -2.51 14.32 13.84
C LEU A 438 -3.26 15.66 13.93
N LEU A 439 -2.59 16.69 14.47
CA LEU A 439 -3.20 17.99 14.69
C LEU A 439 -3.66 18.64 13.38
N SER A 440 -2.86 18.52 12.32
CA SER A 440 -3.22 19.07 11.00
C SER A 440 -4.46 18.39 10.42
N SER A 441 -4.57 17.06 10.57
CA SER A 441 -5.74 16.31 10.11
C SER A 441 -7.00 16.63 10.92
N ILE A 442 -6.85 16.83 12.24
CA ILE A 442 -7.95 17.23 13.12
C ILE A 442 -8.50 18.61 12.76
N ILE A 443 -7.63 19.61 12.51
CA ILE A 443 -8.08 20.99 12.22
C ILE A 443 -8.72 21.15 10.85
N GLY A 444 -8.72 20.12 10.00
CA GLY A 444 -9.34 20.15 8.68
C GLY A 444 -8.38 20.19 7.49
N CYS A 445 -7.09 19.90 7.68
CA CYS A 445 -6.16 19.68 6.57
C CYS A 445 -6.15 18.20 6.15
N HIS A 446 -5.76 17.92 4.91
CA HIS A 446 -5.49 16.55 4.50
C HIS A 446 -4.21 16.03 5.18
N PRO A 447 -4.16 14.76 5.61
CA PRO A 447 -2.92 14.15 6.05
C PRO A 447 -1.92 14.11 4.89
N PRO A 448 -0.64 14.38 5.14
CA PRO A 448 0.38 14.26 4.11
C PRO A 448 0.59 12.79 3.72
N LEU A 449 0.87 12.58 2.44
CA LEU A 449 1.24 11.30 1.87
C LEU A 449 2.77 11.12 2.00
N VAL A 450 3.22 10.21 2.87
CA VAL A 450 4.66 10.03 3.19
C VAL A 450 5.31 8.79 2.56
N GLY A 451 4.54 8.00 1.80
CA GLY A 451 5.06 6.94 0.93
C GLY A 451 5.30 5.58 1.59
N HIS A 452 4.98 5.42 2.87
CA HIS A 452 4.94 4.14 3.59
C HIS A 452 3.82 4.16 4.65
N SER A 453 3.49 2.98 5.21
CA SER A 453 2.39 2.83 6.17
C SER A 453 1.09 3.42 5.65
N ILE A 454 0.79 3.15 4.38
CA ILE A 454 -0.36 3.71 3.69
C ILE A 454 -1.17 2.62 3.01
N PHE A 455 -2.50 2.77 3.10
CA PHE A 455 -3.45 2.02 2.30
C PHE A 455 -3.95 2.93 1.19
N LEU A 456 -3.95 2.40 -0.04
CA LEU A 456 -4.38 3.07 -1.25
C LEU A 456 -5.52 2.25 -1.87
N ARG A 457 -6.54 2.92 -2.38
CA ARG A 457 -7.54 2.27 -3.23
C ARG A 457 -6.96 2.06 -4.62
N THR A 458 -6.94 0.81 -5.11
CA THR A 458 -6.39 0.45 -6.41
C THR A 458 -7.02 1.26 -7.55
N ASP A 459 -8.34 1.43 -7.53
CA ASP A 459 -9.06 2.26 -8.50
C ASP A 459 -8.62 3.73 -8.49
N ALA A 460 -8.34 4.31 -7.32
CA ALA A 460 -7.89 5.69 -7.22
C ALA A 460 -6.48 5.84 -7.81
N VAL A 461 -5.60 4.87 -7.58
CA VAL A 461 -4.26 4.82 -8.20
C VAL A 461 -4.37 4.73 -9.73
N ARG A 462 -5.27 3.86 -10.22
CA ARG A 462 -5.52 3.68 -11.66
C ARG A 462 -6.07 4.94 -12.33
N GLN A 463 -6.92 5.72 -11.64
CA GLN A 463 -7.49 6.97 -12.16
C GLN A 463 -6.49 8.13 -12.16
N CYS A 464 -5.68 8.27 -11.10
CA CYS A 464 -4.71 9.36 -10.97
C CYS A 464 -3.47 9.16 -11.85
N GLY A 465 -3.09 7.91 -12.11
CA GLY A 465 -1.93 7.57 -12.91
C GLY A 465 -2.24 7.54 -14.40
N ARG A 466 -1.54 8.33 -15.21
CA ARG A 466 -1.24 7.93 -16.60
C ARG A 466 -0.21 6.80 -16.52
N LEU A 467 -0.65 5.59 -16.16
CA LEU A 467 0.19 4.40 -16.24
C LEU A 467 0.55 4.20 -17.71
N ARG A 468 1.75 4.69 -18.10
CA ARG A 468 2.36 4.30 -19.36
C ARG A 468 2.59 2.80 -19.27
N MET A 469 1.82 2.06 -20.06
CA MET A 469 2.05 0.65 -20.30
C MET A 469 3.50 0.48 -20.75
N LEU A 470 4.18 -0.58 -20.31
CA LEU A 470 5.61 -0.79 -20.58
C LEU A 470 5.93 -0.72 -22.08
N LYS A 471 5.02 -1.19 -22.94
CA LYS A 471 5.13 -1.12 -24.41
C LYS A 471 5.16 0.32 -24.99
N ASN A 472 4.78 1.36 -24.25
CA ASN A 472 4.70 2.75 -24.71
C ASN A 472 5.49 3.75 -23.83
N ALA A 473 6.45 3.29 -23.01
CA ALA A 473 7.03 4.07 -21.90
C ALA A 473 8.36 4.78 -22.19
#